data_AF-A0A7S1UHH9-F1
#
_entry.id   AF-A0A7S1UHH9-F1
#
_cell.length_a   1.000
_cell.length_b   1.000
_cell.length_c   1.000
_cell.angle_alpha   90.00
_cell.angle_beta   90.00
_cell.angle_gamma   90.00
#
_symmetry.space_group_name_H-M   'P 1'
#
loop_
_entity.id
_entity.type
_entity.pdbx_description
1 polymer ?
#
loop_
_entity_poly.entity_id
_entity_poly.type
_entity_poly.pdbx_seq_one_letter_code
_entity_poly.pdbx_strand_id
1 'polypeptide(L)'
;EKKNERLESLLLRGLVRILIGSHIQQSVQSVEEQREEDEVATTLLLMLCRLCREARQIFSFNKAYITVLLNAAQRSSLKAMRNIASILQQLSMDPKSCEHLQNGEAMLQIIRFLRDTDDSEVRTQARMAMPRFGSDNFKINENLARTRDQRCRLEAARGLVVDVRYAEHAQKLVDSSASCRVIVDLFDEELSELLKLSVRIILTIVEHHHAGRIAMHPDAIDMLLGILMDIGSCVRMPPQVRSAVVIQRFLRRRNKIKNGDDHKKA
;
A
#
# COMPACT_ATOMS: atom_id res chain seq x y z
N GLU A 1 -1.91 22.87 43.58
CA GLU A 1 -2.19 21.93 42.47
C GLU A 1 -1.67 22.38 41.11
N LYS A 2 -2.14 23.49 40.50
CA LYS A 2 -1.70 23.90 39.14
C LYS A 2 -0.19 24.06 38.89
N LYS A 3 0.62 24.32 39.93
CA LYS A 3 2.09 24.37 39.81
C LYS A 3 2.74 22.98 39.76
N ASN A 4 2.15 21.97 40.44
CA ASN A 4 2.66 20.60 40.44
C ASN A 4 2.38 19.89 39.11
N GLU A 5 1.18 20.06 38.54
CA GLU A 5 0.85 19.50 37.21
C GLU A 5 1.78 20.03 36.12
N ARG A 6 2.19 21.30 36.23
CA ARG A 6 3.10 21.95 35.28
C ARG A 6 4.53 21.42 35.43
N LEU A 7 4.95 21.10 36.65
CA LEU A 7 6.26 20.55 36.96
C LEU A 7 6.37 19.08 36.51
N GLU A 8 5.35 18.27 36.78
CA GLU A 8 5.25 16.87 36.32
C GLU A 8 5.28 16.80 34.79
N SER A 9 4.53 17.69 34.11
CA SER A 9 4.55 17.78 32.64
C SER A 9 5.94 18.11 32.09
N LEU A 10 6.69 19.00 32.75
CA LEU A 10 8.04 19.37 32.34
C LEU A 10 9.05 18.25 32.60
N LEU A 11 8.93 17.54 33.72
CA LEU A 11 9.76 16.39 34.06
C LEU A 11 9.53 15.21 33.11
N LEU A 12 8.26 14.91 32.79
CA LEU A 12 7.90 13.93 31.76
C LEU A 12 8.50 14.31 30.41
N ARG A 13 8.37 15.57 29.96
CA ARG A 13 8.98 16.03 28.71
C ARG A 13 10.50 15.94 28.72
N GLY A 14 11.14 16.22 29.85
CA GLY A 14 12.58 16.10 30.04
C GLY A 14 13.03 14.63 29.95
N LEU A 15 12.37 13.74 30.68
CA LEU A 15 12.64 12.30 30.66
C LEU A 15 12.40 11.68 29.29
N VAL A 16 11.32 12.05 28.61
CA VAL A 16 11.04 11.62 27.23
C VAL A 16 12.17 12.06 26.29
N ARG A 17 12.62 13.32 26.39
CA ARG A 17 13.72 13.83 25.54
C ARG A 17 15.05 13.14 25.83
N ILE A 18 15.33 12.86 27.10
CA ILE A 18 16.57 12.19 27.51
C ILE A 18 16.54 10.74 27.04
N LEU A 19 15.46 10.00 27.30
CA LEU A 19 15.31 8.60 26.90
C LEU A 19 15.31 8.43 25.37
N ILE A 20 14.59 9.28 24.64
CA ILE A 20 14.57 9.24 23.17
C ILE A 20 15.92 9.68 22.60
N GLY A 21 16.52 10.74 23.15
CA GLY A 21 17.79 11.27 22.69
C GLY A 21 18.96 10.30 22.90
N SER A 22 19.03 9.66 24.06
CA SER A 22 20.11 8.72 24.37
C SER A 22 19.96 7.39 23.62
N HIS A 23 18.73 6.85 23.51
CA HIS A 23 18.54 5.57 22.82
C HIS A 23 18.69 5.69 21.30
N ILE A 24 18.12 6.73 20.65
CA ILE A 24 18.26 6.88 19.19
C ILE A 24 19.73 7.02 18.77
N GLN A 25 20.58 7.61 19.63
CA GLN A 25 22.00 7.80 19.35
C GLN A 25 22.83 6.53 19.57
N GLN A 26 22.40 5.62 20.46
CA GLN A 26 23.10 4.36 20.75
C GLN A 26 22.67 3.21 19.83
N SER A 27 21.40 3.14 19.42
CA SER A 27 20.86 2.05 18.57
C SER A 27 21.46 1.97 17.15
N VAL A 28 22.31 2.94 16.76
CA VAL A 28 22.96 2.98 15.44
C VAL A 28 24.28 2.15 15.42
N GLN A 29 24.79 1.65 16.56
CA GLN A 29 26.18 1.16 16.65
C GLN A 29 26.46 -0.33 16.94
N SER A 30 25.51 -1.23 17.21
CA SER A 30 25.85 -2.67 17.34
C SER A 30 24.73 -3.58 16.79
N VAL A 31 25.10 -4.73 16.19
CA VAL A 31 24.17 -5.59 15.40
C VAL A 31 23.84 -6.93 16.08
N GLU A 32 24.48 -7.29 17.19
CA GLU A 32 24.24 -8.60 17.85
C GLU A 32 23.57 -8.52 19.23
N GLU A 33 23.54 -7.35 19.90
CA GLU A 33 22.70 -7.09 21.11
C GLU A 33 21.28 -6.58 20.76
N GLN A 34 20.99 -6.41 19.46
CA GLN A 34 19.83 -5.69 18.92
C GLN A 34 18.45 -6.25 19.32
N ARG A 35 18.31 -7.54 19.61
CA ARG A 35 16.98 -8.12 19.90
C ARG A 35 16.45 -7.74 21.29
N GLU A 36 17.31 -7.72 22.29
CA GLU A 36 16.91 -7.27 23.64
C GLU A 36 16.72 -5.75 23.65
N GLU A 37 17.57 -5.01 22.94
CA GLU A 37 17.41 -3.57 22.77
C GLU A 37 16.11 -3.19 22.04
N ASP A 38 15.71 -3.93 21.01
CA ASP A 38 14.45 -3.70 20.28
C ASP A 38 13.22 -3.95 21.18
N GLU A 39 13.28 -4.95 22.08
CA GLU A 39 12.20 -5.23 23.02
C GLU A 39 12.12 -4.18 24.14
N VAL A 40 13.27 -3.71 24.64
CA VAL A 40 13.36 -2.59 25.60
C VAL A 40 12.88 -1.29 24.95
N ALA A 41 13.34 -0.99 23.74
CA ALA A 41 12.91 0.19 22.98
C ALA A 41 11.40 0.15 22.71
N THR A 42 10.86 -1.00 22.30
CA THR A 42 9.41 -1.16 22.11
C THR A 42 8.66 -0.98 23.44
N THR A 43 9.18 -1.53 24.53
CA THR A 43 8.58 -1.38 25.86
C THR A 43 8.61 0.07 26.33
N LEU A 44 9.72 0.79 26.12
CA LEU A 44 9.84 2.21 26.41
C LEU A 44 8.90 3.05 25.55
N LEU A 45 8.81 2.77 24.24
CA LEU A 45 7.86 3.40 23.32
C LEU A 45 6.41 3.17 23.77
N LEU A 46 6.09 1.96 24.25
CA LEU A 46 4.77 1.63 24.78
C LEU A 46 4.45 2.36 26.08
N MET A 47 5.42 2.43 26.99
CA MET A 47 5.29 3.21 28.23
C MET A 47 5.10 4.68 27.92
N LEU A 48 5.87 5.24 26.98
CA LEU A 48 5.72 6.61 26.50
C LEU A 48 4.32 6.84 25.92
N CYS A 49 3.82 5.95 25.06
CA CYS A 49 2.48 6.05 24.50
C CYS A 49 1.38 5.96 25.58
N ARG A 50 1.51 5.05 26.56
CA ARG A 50 0.59 4.97 27.70
C ARG A 50 0.60 6.23 28.54
N LEU A 51 1.78 6.75 28.87
CA LEU A 51 1.95 7.99 29.62
C LEU A 51 1.36 9.19 28.86
N CYS A 52 1.58 9.29 27.54
CA CYS A 52 0.97 10.33 26.72
C CYS A 52 -0.57 10.25 26.72
N ARG A 53 -1.12 9.03 26.63
CA ARG A 53 -2.56 8.78 26.69
C ARG A 53 -3.15 9.19 28.05
N GLU A 54 -2.52 8.78 29.14
CA GLU A 54 -2.98 9.07 30.51
C GLU A 54 -2.87 10.55 30.85
N ALA A 55 -1.79 11.21 30.40
CA ALA A 55 -1.58 12.63 30.63
C ALA A 55 -2.56 13.53 29.84
N ARG A 56 -3.37 12.96 28.91
CA ARG A 56 -4.16 13.69 27.90
C ARG A 56 -3.35 14.75 27.14
N GLN A 57 -2.02 14.67 27.23
CA GLN A 57 -1.12 15.56 26.52
C GLN A 57 -0.86 14.90 25.18
N ILE A 58 -1.46 15.48 24.16
CA ILE A 58 -1.11 15.20 22.77
C ILE A 58 0.33 15.71 22.63
N PHE A 59 1.31 14.82 22.85
CA PHE A 59 2.56 14.99 22.14
C PHE A 59 2.18 15.00 20.67
N SER A 60 2.36 16.14 20.01
CA SER A 60 2.36 16.17 18.56
C SER A 60 3.52 15.28 18.15
N PHE A 61 3.23 14.03 17.82
CA PHE A 61 4.24 13.09 17.40
C PHE A 61 4.78 13.58 16.07
N ASN A 62 6.01 14.08 16.08
CA ASN A 62 6.67 14.53 14.87
C ASN A 62 6.91 13.31 13.96
N LYS A 63 6.97 13.55 12.64
CA LYS A 63 7.29 12.59 11.58
C LYS A 63 8.36 11.56 11.99
N ALA A 64 9.45 12.03 12.60
CA ALA A 64 10.57 11.17 13.02
C ALA A 64 10.13 10.04 13.97
N TYR A 65 9.20 10.29 14.88
CA TYR A 65 8.74 9.28 15.82
C TYR A 65 7.92 8.19 15.14
N ILE A 66 7.03 8.58 14.22
CA ILE A 66 6.24 7.63 13.43
C ILE A 66 7.15 6.72 12.60
N THR A 67 8.20 7.29 11.99
CA THR A 67 9.19 6.52 11.24
C THR A 67 9.94 5.53 12.14
N VAL A 68 10.36 5.94 13.34
CA VAL A 68 11.03 5.03 14.31
C VAL A 68 10.09 3.90 14.73
N LEU A 69 8.82 4.20 15.04
CA LEU A 69 7.83 3.18 15.39
C LEU A 69 7.63 2.15 14.27
N LEU A 70 7.49 2.61 13.03
CA LEU A 70 7.26 1.73 11.88
C LEU A 70 8.49 0.89 11.55
N ASN A 71 9.70 1.44 11.68
CA ASN A 71 10.93 0.69 11.53
C ASN A 71 11.09 -0.37 12.62
N ALA A 72 10.77 -0.03 13.88
CA ALA A 72 10.78 -0.97 14.99
C ALA A 72 9.79 -2.12 14.75
N ALA A 73 8.59 -1.82 14.24
CA ALA A 73 7.57 -2.82 13.96
C ALA A 73 8.04 -3.92 13.00
N GLN A 74 8.89 -3.60 12.02
CA GLN A 74 9.39 -4.56 11.04
C GLN A 74 10.39 -5.58 11.61
N ARG A 75 11.01 -5.28 12.75
CA ARG A 75 12.04 -6.13 13.41
C ARG A 75 11.54 -6.76 14.71
N SER A 76 10.33 -6.40 15.10
CA SER A 76 9.76 -6.69 16.40
C SER A 76 9.09 -8.05 16.50
N SER A 77 8.94 -8.52 17.73
CA SER A 77 8.05 -9.65 18.03
C SER A 77 6.60 -9.34 17.67
N LEU A 78 5.77 -10.38 17.48
CA LEU A 78 4.34 -10.20 17.18
C LEU A 78 3.60 -9.35 18.23
N LYS A 79 3.96 -9.53 19.52
CA LYS A 79 3.40 -8.74 20.61
C LYS A 79 3.73 -7.25 20.45
N ALA A 80 4.98 -6.94 20.11
CA ALA A 80 5.42 -5.58 19.83
C ALA A 80 4.75 -5.00 18.56
N MET A 81 4.57 -5.80 17.51
CA MET A 81 3.82 -5.39 16.31
C MET A 81 2.37 -5.00 16.62
N ARG A 82 1.63 -5.81 17.40
CA ARG A 82 0.25 -5.50 17.83
C ARG A 82 0.19 -4.20 18.63
N ASN A 83 1.13 -4.05 19.55
CA ASN A 83 1.28 -2.85 20.35
C ASN A 83 1.52 -1.60 19.49
N ILE A 84 2.42 -1.67 18.50
CA ILE A 84 2.69 -0.56 17.58
C ILE A 84 1.47 -0.28 16.70
N ALA A 85 0.80 -1.31 16.17
CA ALA A 85 -0.42 -1.13 15.39
C ALA A 85 -1.54 -0.41 16.19
N SER A 86 -1.70 -0.75 17.47
CA SER A 86 -2.62 -0.06 18.37
C SER A 86 -2.22 1.39 18.63
N ILE A 87 -0.91 1.68 18.78
CA ILE A 87 -0.41 3.06 18.89
C ILE A 87 -0.76 3.84 17.64
N LEU A 88 -0.43 3.31 16.45
CA LEU A 88 -0.71 3.98 15.17
C LEU A 88 -2.21 4.27 15.02
N GLN A 89 -3.07 3.35 15.43
CA GLN A 89 -4.52 3.55 15.43
C GLN A 89 -4.96 4.67 16.38
N GLN A 90 -4.32 4.81 17.54
CA GLN A 90 -4.61 5.92 18.44
C GLN A 90 -4.12 7.26 17.85
N LEU A 91 -2.93 7.26 17.23
CA LEU A 91 -2.37 8.44 16.56
C LEU A 91 -3.24 8.91 15.40
N SER A 92 -3.90 8.01 14.67
CA SER A 92 -4.78 8.39 13.57
C SER A 92 -6.05 9.12 14.04
N MET A 93 -6.41 9.02 15.32
CA MET A 93 -7.54 9.74 15.92
C MET A 93 -7.18 11.17 16.33
N ASP A 94 -5.89 11.49 16.44
CA ASP A 94 -5.40 12.85 16.69
C ASP A 94 -5.18 13.58 15.35
N PRO A 95 -5.83 14.74 15.09
CA PRO A 95 -5.72 15.42 13.80
C PRO A 95 -4.29 15.77 13.37
N LYS A 96 -3.43 16.20 14.31
CA LYS A 96 -2.04 16.59 14.01
C LYS A 96 -1.17 15.39 13.67
N SER A 97 -1.29 14.32 14.46
CA SER A 97 -0.57 13.08 14.20
C SER A 97 -1.08 12.39 12.93
N CYS A 98 -2.38 12.50 12.64
CA CYS A 98 -2.99 12.01 11.40
C CYS A 98 -2.40 12.69 10.15
N GLU A 99 -2.14 14.00 10.18
CA GLU A 99 -1.45 14.71 9.08
C GLU A 99 -0.06 14.10 8.81
N HIS A 100 0.68 13.73 9.85
CA HIS A 100 1.97 13.06 9.68
C HIS A 100 1.84 11.62 9.16
N LEU A 101 0.79 10.89 9.54
CA LEU A 101 0.47 9.56 8.99
C LEU A 101 0.04 9.62 7.53
N GLN A 102 -0.56 10.74 7.09
CA GLN A 102 -0.93 11.00 5.70
C GLN A 102 0.28 11.28 4.81
N ASN A 103 1.46 11.52 5.38
CA ASN A 103 2.68 11.67 4.60
C ASN A 103 2.93 10.38 3.80
N GLY A 104 3.22 10.51 2.50
CA GLY A 104 3.37 9.36 1.61
C GLY A 104 4.45 8.36 2.04
N GLU A 105 5.50 8.81 2.73
CA GLU A 105 6.53 7.92 3.27
C GLU A 105 6.01 7.08 4.44
N ALA A 106 5.33 7.71 5.41
CA ALA A 106 4.72 7.03 6.54
C ALA A 106 3.64 6.05 6.07
N MET A 107 2.81 6.47 5.11
CA MET A 107 1.77 5.62 4.54
C MET A 107 2.35 4.39 3.83
N LEU A 108 3.41 4.56 3.03
CA LEU A 108 4.09 3.42 2.40
C LEU A 108 4.70 2.45 3.42
N GLN A 109 5.22 2.95 4.54
CA GLN A 109 5.72 2.09 5.60
C GLN A 109 4.58 1.33 6.30
N ILE A 110 3.43 1.96 6.57
CA ILE A 110 2.25 1.27 7.10
C ILE A 110 1.75 0.20 6.11
N ILE A 111 1.77 0.48 4.81
CA ILE A 111 1.37 -0.49 3.78
C ILE A 111 2.31 -1.69 3.74
N ARG A 112 3.64 -1.45 3.82
CA ARG A 112 4.61 -2.54 3.92
C ARG A 112 4.35 -3.37 5.17
N PHE A 113 4.13 -2.71 6.30
CA PHE A 113 3.77 -3.37 7.55
C PHE A 113 2.51 -4.24 7.42
N LEU A 114 1.47 -3.75 6.73
CA LEU A 114 0.25 -4.51 6.44
C LEU A 114 0.48 -5.70 5.50
N ARG A 115 1.35 -5.52 4.49
CA ARG A 115 1.62 -6.53 3.48
C ARG A 115 2.45 -7.68 4.04
N ASP A 116 3.41 -7.36 4.91
CA ASP A 116 4.43 -8.30 5.37
C ASP A 116 4.00 -9.05 6.66
N THR A 117 2.90 -8.63 7.32
CA THR A 117 2.38 -9.31 8.52
C THR A 117 1.26 -10.30 8.20
N ASP A 118 1.39 -11.53 8.71
CA ASP A 118 0.37 -12.58 8.57
C ASP A 118 -0.75 -12.45 9.62
N ASP A 119 -0.49 -11.74 10.72
CA ASP A 119 -1.42 -11.61 11.84
C ASP A 119 -2.61 -10.72 11.49
N SER A 120 -3.82 -11.25 11.66
CA SER A 120 -5.06 -10.56 11.31
C SER A 120 -5.38 -9.38 12.22
N GLU A 121 -5.00 -9.44 13.49
CA GLU A 121 -5.24 -8.37 14.46
C GLU A 121 -4.34 -7.18 14.15
N VAL A 122 -3.04 -7.44 13.94
CA VAL A 122 -2.07 -6.43 13.49
C VAL A 122 -2.56 -5.77 12.21
N ARG A 123 -2.97 -6.56 11.21
CA ARG A 123 -3.53 -6.00 9.95
C ARG A 123 -4.74 -5.12 10.19
N THR A 124 -5.68 -5.57 11.01
CA THR A 124 -6.90 -4.82 11.28
C THR A 124 -6.59 -3.48 11.96
N GLN A 125 -5.72 -3.48 12.97
CA GLN A 125 -5.34 -2.27 13.70
C GLN A 125 -4.55 -1.31 12.82
N ALA A 126 -3.54 -1.80 12.10
CA ALA A 126 -2.75 -0.98 11.18
C ALA A 126 -3.63 -0.39 10.06
N ARG A 127 -4.61 -1.13 9.55
CA ARG A 127 -5.60 -0.60 8.60
C ARG A 127 -6.46 0.49 9.22
N MET A 128 -6.87 0.35 10.48
CA MET A 128 -7.63 1.40 11.17
C MET A 128 -6.79 2.65 11.45
N ALA A 129 -5.47 2.50 11.55
CA ALA A 129 -4.54 3.61 11.64
C ALA A 129 -4.35 4.37 10.32
N MET A 130 -4.71 3.74 9.20
CA MET A 130 -4.61 4.41 7.91
C MET A 130 -5.72 5.47 7.80
N PRO A 131 -5.36 6.73 7.51
CA PRO A 131 -6.33 7.74 7.12
C PRO A 131 -7.19 7.24 5.96
N ARG A 132 -8.42 7.75 5.82
CA ARG A 132 -9.28 7.37 4.69
C ARG A 132 -8.50 7.45 3.38
N PHE A 133 -8.43 6.32 2.69
CA PHE A 133 -7.77 6.17 1.42
C PHE A 133 -8.48 7.00 0.36
N GLY A 134 -7.90 8.15 0.08
CA GLY A 134 -8.22 9.01 -1.05
C GLY A 134 -6.95 9.70 -1.50
N SER A 135 -5.82 8.98 -1.46
CA SER A 135 -4.56 9.57 -1.88
C SER A 135 -4.53 9.58 -3.40
N ASP A 136 -4.40 10.78 -3.98
CA ASP A 136 -4.02 11.03 -5.37
C ASP A 136 -2.56 10.61 -5.65
N ASN A 137 -2.07 9.60 -4.91
CA ASN A 137 -0.73 9.10 -4.97
C ASN A 137 -0.76 7.68 -5.53
N PHE A 138 -0.51 7.61 -6.84
CA PHE A 138 -0.40 6.37 -7.60
C PHE A 138 0.43 5.29 -6.88
N LYS A 139 1.57 5.67 -6.28
CA LYS A 139 2.48 4.71 -5.62
C LYS A 139 1.83 4.09 -4.37
N ILE A 140 1.03 4.85 -3.64
CA ILE A 140 0.30 4.34 -2.47
C ILE A 140 -0.76 3.34 -2.93
N ASN A 141 -1.56 3.70 -3.94
CA ASN A 141 -2.59 2.84 -4.49
C ASN A 141 -2.00 1.54 -5.07
N GLU A 142 -0.90 1.62 -5.82
CA GLU A 142 -0.19 0.44 -6.34
C GLU A 142 0.26 -0.51 -5.21
N ASN A 143 0.80 0.03 -4.12
CA ASN A 143 1.25 -0.80 -2.99
C ASN A 143 0.07 -1.40 -2.20
N LEU A 144 -1.02 -0.65 -2.02
CA LEU A 144 -2.23 -1.16 -1.35
C LEU A 144 -2.88 -2.31 -2.12
N ALA A 145 -2.89 -2.24 -3.45
CA ALA A 145 -3.45 -3.30 -4.28
C ALA A 145 -2.69 -4.63 -4.17
N ARG A 146 -1.42 -4.60 -3.70
CA ARG A 146 -0.60 -5.78 -3.42
C ARG A 146 -0.77 -6.34 -1.99
N THR A 147 -1.62 -5.74 -1.16
CA THR A 147 -1.84 -6.23 0.20
C THR A 147 -2.80 -7.42 0.22
N ARG A 148 -2.69 -8.28 1.24
CA ARG A 148 -3.66 -9.37 1.46
C ARG A 148 -4.97 -8.89 2.10
N ASP A 149 -5.05 -7.62 2.50
CA ASP A 149 -6.26 -7.06 3.08
C ASP A 149 -7.22 -6.65 1.96
N GLN A 150 -8.34 -7.35 1.88
CA GLN A 150 -9.36 -7.13 0.87
C GLN A 150 -9.87 -5.69 0.82
N ARG A 151 -10.02 -5.03 1.97
CA ARG A 151 -10.52 -3.65 2.04
C ARG A 151 -9.46 -2.67 1.54
N CYS A 152 -8.19 -2.86 1.88
CA CYS A 152 -7.09 -2.10 1.31
C CYS A 152 -7.04 -2.24 -0.21
N ARG A 153 -7.20 -3.45 -0.75
CA ARG A 153 -7.27 -3.68 -2.21
C ARG A 153 -8.47 -3.00 -2.85
N LEU A 154 -9.63 -3.01 -2.20
CA LEU A 154 -10.82 -2.31 -2.70
C LEU A 154 -10.60 -0.80 -2.79
N GLU A 155 -10.04 -0.19 -1.75
CA GLU A 155 -9.73 1.24 -1.78
C GLU A 155 -8.62 1.56 -2.78
N ALA A 156 -7.61 0.69 -2.91
CA ALA A 156 -6.58 0.80 -3.93
C ALA A 156 -7.17 0.81 -5.35
N ALA A 157 -8.06 -0.13 -5.65
CA ALA A 157 -8.71 -0.23 -6.95
C ALA A 157 -9.54 1.04 -7.26
N ARG A 158 -10.23 1.61 -6.27
CA ARG A 158 -10.93 2.89 -6.42
C ARG A 158 -9.97 4.03 -6.74
N GLY A 159 -8.84 4.13 -6.02
CA GLY A 159 -7.79 5.11 -6.28
C GLY A 159 -7.20 4.95 -7.69
N LEU A 160 -6.85 3.72 -8.07
CA LEU A 160 -6.30 3.41 -9.40
C LEU A 160 -7.26 3.79 -10.53
N VAL A 161 -8.58 3.62 -10.39
CA VAL A 161 -9.57 4.09 -11.37
C VAL A 161 -9.49 5.60 -11.61
N VAL A 162 -9.12 6.38 -10.60
CA VAL A 162 -8.92 7.83 -10.73
C VAL A 162 -7.55 8.10 -11.37
N ASP A 163 -6.50 7.44 -10.89
CA ASP A 163 -5.13 7.63 -11.35
C ASP A 163 -4.98 7.34 -12.85
N VAL A 164 -5.52 6.23 -13.35
CA VAL A 164 -5.35 5.83 -14.75
C VAL A 164 -6.08 6.73 -15.76
N ARG A 165 -6.89 7.70 -15.30
CA ARG A 165 -7.43 8.76 -16.18
C ARG A 165 -6.34 9.69 -16.69
N TYR A 166 -5.23 9.77 -15.97
CA TYR A 166 -4.03 10.50 -16.38
C TYR A 166 -3.12 9.56 -17.16
N ALA A 167 -2.81 9.91 -18.40
CA ALA A 167 -2.03 9.05 -19.30
C ALA A 167 -0.66 8.67 -18.72
N GLU A 168 0.01 9.59 -18.00
CA GLU A 168 1.30 9.32 -17.36
C GLU A 168 1.20 8.21 -16.29
N HIS A 169 0.13 8.20 -15.49
CA HIS A 169 -0.07 7.16 -14.48
C HIS A 169 -0.50 5.83 -15.12
N ALA A 170 -1.32 5.88 -16.16
CA ALA A 170 -1.63 4.70 -16.95
C ALA A 170 -0.37 4.09 -17.57
N GLN A 171 0.55 4.92 -18.11
CA GLN A 171 1.84 4.51 -18.65
C GLN A 171 2.67 3.79 -17.60
N LYS A 172 2.84 4.37 -16.40
CA LYS A 172 3.57 3.74 -15.28
C LYS A 172 3.03 2.37 -14.91
N LEU A 173 1.71 2.18 -14.98
CA LEU A 173 1.08 0.90 -14.66
C LEU A 173 1.33 -0.17 -15.73
N VAL A 174 1.56 0.23 -16.99
CA VAL A 174 1.85 -0.67 -18.13
C VAL A 174 3.32 -0.75 -18.54
N ASP A 175 4.17 0.10 -17.98
CA ASP A 175 5.62 0.14 -18.22
C ASP A 175 6.34 -1.12 -17.71
N SER A 176 5.76 -1.80 -16.72
CA SER A 176 6.33 -3.01 -16.16
C SER A 176 5.28 -4.12 -16.00
N SER A 177 5.69 -5.35 -16.29
CA SER A 177 4.86 -6.54 -16.05
C SER A 177 4.53 -6.74 -14.56
N ALA A 178 5.34 -6.20 -13.64
CA ALA A 178 5.09 -6.24 -12.21
C ALA A 178 3.97 -5.27 -11.77
N SER A 179 3.84 -4.14 -12.47
CA SER A 179 2.76 -3.17 -12.23
C SER A 179 1.46 -3.62 -12.91
N CYS A 180 1.51 -4.21 -14.10
CA CYS A 180 0.33 -4.83 -14.72
C CYS A 180 -0.26 -5.98 -13.91
N ARG A 181 0.60 -6.80 -13.29
CA ARG A 181 0.15 -7.89 -12.42
C ARG A 181 -0.78 -7.43 -11.31
N VAL A 182 -0.61 -6.21 -10.80
CA VAL A 182 -1.51 -5.62 -9.82
C VAL A 182 -2.97 -5.61 -10.32
N ILE A 183 -3.20 -5.35 -11.61
CA ILE A 183 -4.53 -5.34 -12.19
C ILE A 183 -5.09 -6.77 -12.31
N VAL A 184 -4.24 -7.74 -12.64
CA VAL A 184 -4.61 -9.17 -12.70
C VAL A 184 -4.98 -9.69 -11.32
N ASP A 185 -4.17 -9.37 -10.31
CA ASP A 185 -4.39 -9.81 -8.93
C ASP A 185 -5.70 -9.22 -8.36
N LEU A 186 -6.14 -8.05 -8.86
CA LEU A 186 -7.46 -7.48 -8.53
C LEU A 186 -8.60 -8.14 -9.31
N PHE A 187 -8.31 -8.78 -10.45
CA PHE A 187 -9.29 -9.46 -11.30
C PHE A 187 -9.64 -10.86 -10.79
N ASP A 188 -8.66 -11.59 -10.27
CA ASP A 188 -8.83 -12.97 -9.77
C ASP A 188 -9.65 -13.08 -8.47
N GLU A 189 -10.19 -11.97 -7.98
CA GLU A 189 -10.97 -11.91 -6.75
C GLU A 189 -12.46 -12.17 -6.99
N GLU A 190 -13.08 -13.01 -6.15
CA GLU A 190 -14.51 -13.37 -6.21
C GLU A 190 -15.46 -12.17 -5.93
N LEU A 191 -14.90 -11.02 -5.58
CA LEU A 191 -15.66 -9.83 -5.22
C LEU A 191 -16.08 -9.07 -6.47
N SER A 192 -17.38 -9.15 -6.75
CA SER A 192 -18.03 -8.45 -7.87
C SER A 192 -17.61 -6.97 -8.00
N GLU A 193 -17.35 -6.28 -6.89
CA GLU A 193 -16.94 -4.87 -6.94
C GLU A 193 -15.47 -4.67 -7.36
N LEU A 194 -14.54 -5.51 -6.88
CA LEU A 194 -13.15 -5.48 -7.33
C LEU A 194 -13.05 -5.79 -8.82
N LEU A 195 -13.82 -6.78 -9.26
CA LEU A 195 -13.95 -7.15 -10.66
C LEU A 195 -14.42 -5.96 -11.53
N LYS A 196 -15.47 -5.25 -11.11
CA LYS A 196 -15.93 -4.05 -11.85
C LYS A 196 -14.86 -2.96 -11.93
N LEU A 197 -14.15 -2.72 -10.83
CA LEU A 197 -13.11 -1.71 -10.77
C LEU A 197 -11.90 -2.10 -11.63
N SER A 198 -11.45 -3.36 -11.59
CA SER A 198 -10.36 -3.85 -12.43
C SER A 198 -10.71 -3.75 -13.90
N VAL A 199 -11.92 -4.17 -14.31
CA VAL A 199 -12.42 -3.98 -15.69
C VAL A 199 -12.36 -2.52 -16.11
N ARG A 200 -12.81 -1.61 -15.24
CA ARG A 200 -12.79 -0.17 -15.53
C ARG A 200 -11.36 0.35 -15.72
N ILE A 201 -10.42 -0.06 -14.88
CA ILE A 201 -8.99 0.28 -15.01
C ILE A 201 -8.47 -0.19 -16.37
N ILE A 202 -8.73 -1.45 -16.73
CA ILE A 202 -8.28 -2.04 -18.00
C ILE A 202 -8.84 -1.27 -19.20
N LEU A 203 -10.13 -0.97 -19.21
CA LEU A 203 -10.77 -0.25 -20.30
C LEU A 203 -10.15 1.15 -20.48
N THR A 204 -9.91 1.88 -19.39
CA THR A 204 -9.29 3.21 -19.45
C THR A 204 -7.85 3.13 -20.00
N ILE A 205 -7.06 2.14 -19.58
CA ILE A 205 -5.71 1.91 -20.12
C ILE A 205 -5.75 1.63 -21.64
N VAL A 206 -6.65 0.75 -22.07
CA VAL A 206 -6.83 0.40 -23.49
C VAL A 206 -7.25 1.62 -24.32
N GLU A 207 -8.12 2.47 -23.78
CA GLU A 207 -8.51 3.74 -24.40
C GLU A 207 -7.33 4.71 -24.54
N HIS A 208 -6.47 4.83 -23.52
CA HIS A 208 -5.24 5.62 -23.61
C HIS A 208 -4.31 5.07 -24.69
N HIS A 209 -4.15 3.76 -24.78
CA HIS A 209 -3.28 3.14 -25.77
C HIS A 209 -3.80 3.33 -27.19
N HIS A 210 -5.09 3.10 -27.42
CA HIS A 210 -5.71 3.32 -28.74
C HIS A 210 -5.63 4.78 -29.20
N ALA A 211 -5.71 5.72 -28.27
CA ALA A 211 -5.52 7.13 -28.55
C ALA A 211 -4.04 7.50 -28.82
N GLY A 212 -3.11 6.53 -28.77
CA GLY A 212 -1.67 6.77 -28.90
C GLY A 212 -1.07 7.54 -27.72
N ARG A 213 -1.80 7.64 -26.59
CA ARG A 213 -1.36 8.40 -25.40
C ARG A 213 -0.41 7.60 -24.52
N ILE A 214 -0.43 6.27 -24.63
CA ILE A 214 0.48 5.37 -23.92
C ILE A 214 0.95 4.24 -24.85
N ALA A 215 2.19 3.80 -24.66
CA ALA A 215 2.71 2.58 -25.25
C ALA A 215 2.54 1.42 -24.26
N MET A 216 2.02 0.28 -24.68
CA MET A 216 1.91 -0.89 -23.81
C MET A 216 2.96 -1.93 -24.19
N HIS A 217 3.61 -2.52 -23.18
CA HIS A 217 4.47 -3.67 -23.40
C HIS A 217 3.65 -4.84 -23.99
N PRO A 218 4.17 -5.63 -24.94
CA PRO A 218 3.43 -6.75 -25.55
C PRO A 218 2.82 -7.71 -24.53
N ASP A 219 3.57 -8.06 -23.48
CA ASP A 219 3.07 -8.93 -22.39
C ASP A 219 1.88 -8.33 -21.64
N ALA A 220 1.90 -7.01 -21.42
CA ALA A 220 0.79 -6.30 -20.77
C ALA A 220 -0.46 -6.32 -21.65
N ILE A 221 -0.28 -6.07 -22.96
CA ILE A 221 -1.37 -6.18 -23.94
C ILE A 221 -1.97 -7.59 -23.89
N ASP A 222 -1.11 -8.61 -23.90
CA ASP A 222 -1.56 -9.99 -23.96
C ASP A 222 -2.31 -10.45 -22.71
N MET A 223 -1.86 -9.99 -21.55
CA MET A 223 -2.48 -10.21 -20.25
C MET A 223 -3.83 -9.50 -20.13
N LEU A 224 -3.88 -8.20 -20.45
CA LEU A 224 -5.09 -7.39 -20.36
C LEU A 224 -6.17 -7.86 -21.35
N LEU A 225 -5.78 -8.25 -22.56
CA LEU A 225 -6.72 -8.79 -23.54
C LEU A 225 -7.15 -10.22 -23.21
N GLY A 226 -6.31 -11.01 -22.54
CA GLY A 226 -6.71 -12.29 -21.95
C GLY A 226 -7.88 -12.11 -21.00
N ILE A 227 -7.71 -11.23 -20.01
CA ILE A 227 -8.75 -10.87 -19.04
C ILE A 227 -10.03 -10.40 -19.74
N LEU A 228 -9.92 -9.46 -20.69
CA LEU A 228 -11.08 -8.98 -21.45
C LEU A 228 -11.78 -10.09 -22.22
N MET A 229 -11.06 -11.05 -22.79
CA MET A 229 -11.69 -12.19 -23.47
C MET A 229 -12.49 -13.07 -22.52
N ASP A 230 -11.98 -13.30 -21.31
CA ASP A 230 -12.65 -14.11 -20.28
C ASP A 230 -13.93 -13.41 -19.78
N ILE A 231 -13.88 -12.08 -19.63
CA ILE A 231 -15.06 -11.25 -19.32
C ILE A 231 -16.02 -11.16 -20.50
N GLY A 232 -15.51 -11.16 -21.74
CA GLY A 232 -16.28 -10.96 -22.96
C GLY A 232 -17.33 -12.04 -23.22
N SER A 233 -17.14 -13.23 -22.67
CA SER A 233 -18.19 -14.26 -22.58
C SER A 233 -19.39 -13.80 -21.75
N CYS A 234 -19.20 -12.84 -20.84
CA CYS A 234 -20.13 -12.47 -19.79
C CYS A 234 -20.68 -11.03 -19.91
N VAL A 235 -20.05 -10.12 -20.66
CA VAL A 235 -20.42 -8.68 -20.70
C VAL A 235 -20.43 -8.10 -22.13
N ARG A 236 -21.45 -7.29 -22.46
CA ARG A 236 -21.50 -6.49 -23.69
C ARG A 236 -20.39 -5.42 -23.68
N MET A 237 -19.27 -5.68 -24.34
CA MET A 237 -18.20 -4.68 -24.50
C MET A 237 -18.56 -3.56 -25.48
N PRO A 238 -17.97 -2.35 -25.34
CA PRO A 238 -18.05 -1.30 -26.35
C PRO A 238 -17.57 -1.78 -27.73
N PRO A 239 -18.13 -1.28 -28.85
CA PRO A 239 -17.78 -1.73 -30.19
C PRO A 239 -16.29 -1.60 -30.52
N GLN A 240 -15.64 -0.51 -30.07
CA GLN A 240 -14.21 -0.29 -30.36
C GLN A 240 -13.33 -1.35 -29.71
N VAL A 241 -13.62 -1.72 -28.45
CA VAL A 241 -12.90 -2.77 -27.71
C VAL A 241 -13.16 -4.14 -28.32
N ARG A 242 -14.40 -4.40 -28.75
CA ARG A 242 -14.77 -5.63 -29.45
C ARG A 242 -13.95 -5.82 -30.73
N SER A 243 -13.82 -4.76 -31.54
CA SER A 243 -13.02 -4.78 -32.76
C SER A 243 -11.54 -5.03 -32.47
N ALA A 244 -10.98 -4.38 -31.44
CA ALA A 244 -9.59 -4.59 -31.03
C ALA A 244 -9.33 -6.05 -30.58
N VAL A 245 -10.20 -6.61 -29.73
CA VAL A 245 -10.11 -8.01 -29.28
C VAL A 245 -10.21 -9.00 -30.44
N VAL A 246 -11.11 -8.74 -31.40
CA VAL A 246 -11.27 -9.59 -32.59
C VAL A 246 -10.03 -9.53 -33.50
N ILE A 247 -9.50 -8.33 -33.75
CA ILE A 247 -8.28 -8.13 -34.54
C ILE A 247 -7.10 -8.83 -33.87
N GLN A 248 -6.97 -8.72 -32.54
CA GLN A 248 -5.87 -9.33 -31.82
C GLN A 248 -5.98 -10.86 -31.77
N ARG A 249 -7.19 -11.43 -31.63
CA ARG A 249 -7.44 -12.88 -31.83
C ARG A 249 -7.01 -13.34 -33.22
N PHE A 250 -7.32 -12.55 -34.25
CA PHE A 250 -6.95 -12.86 -35.62
C PHE A 250 -5.42 -12.84 -35.80
N LEU A 251 -4.73 -11.84 -35.24
CA LEU A 251 -3.26 -11.74 -35.29
C LEU A 251 -2.58 -12.89 -34.53
N ARG A 252 -3.06 -13.26 -33.34
CA ARG A 252 -2.54 -14.42 -32.59
C ARG A 252 -2.70 -15.74 -33.35
N ARG A 253 -3.86 -15.96 -33.99
CA ARG A 253 -4.07 -17.14 -34.84
C ARG A 253 -3.10 -17.15 -36.01
N ARG A 254 -2.88 -16.01 -36.66
CA ARG A 254 -1.95 -15.88 -37.78
C ARG A 254 -0.50 -16.17 -37.37
N ASN A 255 -0.05 -15.70 -36.20
CA ASN A 255 1.30 -15.95 -35.70
C ASN A 255 1.50 -17.41 -35.23
N LYS A 256 0.48 -18.04 -34.63
CA LYS A 256 0.52 -19.48 -34.33
C LYS A 256 0.63 -20.34 -35.59
N ILE A 257 -0.06 -19.96 -36.66
CA ILE A 257 0.04 -20.67 -37.95
C ILE A 257 1.46 -20.54 -38.53
N LYS A 258 2.04 -19.34 -38.53
CA LYS A 258 3.42 -19.13 -39.00
C LYS A 258 4.45 -19.94 -38.21
N ASN A 259 4.39 -19.90 -36.87
CA ASN A 259 5.36 -20.63 -36.04
C ASN A 259 5.11 -22.15 -36.03
N GLY A 260 3.88 -22.60 -36.31
CA GLY A 260 3.54 -24.01 -36.45
C GLY A 260 3.99 -24.63 -37.77
N ASP A 261 4.08 -23.83 -38.84
CA ASP A 261 4.58 -24.28 -40.14
C ASP A 261 6.12 -24.41 -40.16
N ASP A 262 6.84 -23.61 -39.37
CA ASP A 262 8.30 -23.71 -39.23
C ASP A 262 8.73 -25.00 -38.52
N HIS A 263 7.91 -25.52 -37.59
CA HIS A 263 8.16 -26.81 -36.92
C HIS A 263 7.77 -28.05 -37.74
N LYS A 264 7.04 -27.88 -38.86
CA LYS A 264 6.73 -28.99 -39.77
C LYS A 264 7.73 -29.11 -40.93
N LYS A 265 8.69 -28.19 -41.04
CA LYS A 265 9.71 -28.16 -42.09
C LYS A 265 11.14 -28.39 -41.59
N ALA A 266 11.34 -28.67 -40.30
CA ALA A 266 12.57 -29.17 -39.71
C ALA A 266 12.41 -30.65 -39.37
#